data_AF-A0A263DV96-F1
#
_entry.id   AF-A0A263DV96-F1
#
_cell.length_a   1.000
_cell.length_b   1.000
_cell.length_c   1.000
_cell.angle_alpha   90.00
_cell.angle_beta   90.00
_cell.angle_gamma   90.00
#
_symmetry.space_group_name_H-M   'P 1'
#
loop_
_entity.id
_entity.type
_entity.pdbx_description
1 polymer ?
#
loop_
_entity_poly.entity_id
_entity_poly.type
_entity_poly.pdbx_seq_one_letter_code
_entity_poly.pdbx_strand_id
1 'polypeptide(L)'
;MTFGRALLGALVLVVGGCAAAAPAPVDQVEQLRPEVLAELPHDPDAFTQGLEFAPDGALYEGTGRAGRSQLRELDPATGEVLRSVPLPGELFGEGITVVDDRIWQLTWTDGVALEWDRAGFTLRREVPIEGEGWGLCRDGDRLVRSDGTDRLRFHDPDTFAETGSVQVTLHGEPVTELNELECVDGQVWANVWQTDRIVRIDPGDGRVTAEVDAAGLLDADRRADTDVLNGIAAAGDGEYLLTGKLWPVTFRVRFTPA
;
A
#
# COMPACT_ATOMS: atom_id res chain seq x y z
N MET A 1 -1.54 -11.82 -93.38
CA MET A 1 -1.18 -10.70 -92.48
C MET A 1 -2.52 -10.22 -91.94
N THR A 2 -2.91 -10.35 -90.67
CA THR A 2 -2.24 -10.06 -89.40
C THR A 2 -3.00 -10.78 -88.26
N PHE A 3 -2.31 -11.11 -87.16
CA PHE A 3 -2.82 -11.79 -85.97
C PHE A 3 -3.84 -10.97 -85.15
N GLY A 4 -4.75 -11.64 -84.43
CA GLY A 4 -5.62 -11.04 -83.41
C GLY A 4 -5.88 -12.00 -82.25
N ARG A 5 -5.22 -11.74 -81.11
CA ARG A 5 -5.06 -12.59 -79.92
C ARG A 5 -6.34 -12.81 -79.11
N ALA A 6 -6.47 -14.02 -78.54
CA ALA A 6 -7.46 -14.36 -77.52
C ALA A 6 -7.09 -13.74 -76.16
N LEU A 7 -8.06 -13.13 -75.46
CA LEU A 7 -7.95 -12.74 -74.07
C LEU A 7 -8.38 -13.90 -73.16
N LEU A 8 -7.47 -14.40 -72.32
CA LEU A 8 -7.82 -15.13 -71.10
C LEU A 8 -7.90 -14.13 -69.95
N GLY A 9 -9.07 -13.99 -69.34
CA GLY A 9 -9.24 -13.29 -68.06
C GLY A 9 -8.88 -14.22 -66.91
N ALA A 10 -7.89 -13.85 -66.10
CA ALA A 10 -7.56 -14.52 -64.84
C ALA A 10 -8.36 -13.88 -63.71
N LEU A 11 -9.25 -14.65 -63.07
CA LEU A 11 -9.98 -14.27 -61.88
C LEU A 11 -9.09 -14.54 -60.66
N VAL A 12 -8.62 -13.49 -59.98
CA VAL A 12 -7.87 -13.61 -58.72
C VAL A 12 -8.87 -13.59 -57.56
N LEU A 13 -9.04 -14.74 -56.91
CA LEU A 13 -9.77 -14.87 -55.66
C LEU A 13 -8.86 -14.46 -54.50
N VAL A 14 -9.11 -13.29 -53.91
CA VAL A 14 -8.47 -12.86 -52.67
C VAL A 14 -9.22 -13.50 -51.51
N VAL A 15 -8.62 -14.53 -50.90
CA VAL A 15 -9.12 -15.13 -49.67
C VAL A 15 -8.66 -14.23 -48.51
N GLY A 16 -9.57 -13.40 -47.99
CA GLY A 16 -9.35 -12.61 -46.79
C GLY A 16 -9.28 -13.53 -45.58
N GLY A 17 -8.07 -13.86 -45.14
CA GLY A 17 -7.84 -14.55 -43.88
C GLY A 17 -8.13 -13.60 -42.71
N CYS A 18 -9.12 -13.94 -41.87
CA CYS A 18 -9.25 -13.36 -40.55
C CYS A 18 -8.02 -13.76 -39.74
N ALA A 19 -7.05 -12.84 -39.62
CA ALA A 19 -6.02 -12.96 -38.60
C ALA A 19 -6.69 -12.72 -37.25
N ALA A 20 -6.97 -13.80 -36.51
CA ALA A 20 -7.31 -13.67 -35.10
C ALA A 20 -6.13 -12.99 -34.41
N ALA A 21 -6.36 -11.82 -33.83
CA ALA A 21 -5.37 -11.15 -33.01
C ALA A 21 -4.96 -12.11 -31.89
N ALA A 22 -3.65 -12.31 -31.71
CA ALA A 22 -3.15 -13.04 -30.56
C ALA A 22 -3.66 -12.34 -29.28
N PRO A 23 -4.14 -13.08 -28.26
CA PRO A 23 -4.47 -12.47 -27.00
C PRO A 23 -3.25 -11.71 -26.48
N ALA A 24 -3.48 -10.50 -25.97
CA ALA A 24 -2.42 -9.75 -25.28
C ALA A 24 -1.79 -10.64 -24.20
N PRO A 25 -0.48 -10.55 -23.95
CA PRO A 25 0.15 -11.26 -22.85
C PRO A 25 -0.67 -11.00 -21.58
N VAL A 26 -1.07 -12.08 -20.90
CA VAL A 26 -1.62 -11.94 -19.56
C VAL A 26 -0.49 -11.34 -18.73
N ASP A 27 -0.68 -10.13 -18.20
CA ASP A 27 0.29 -9.52 -17.30
C ASP A 27 0.61 -10.55 -16.21
N GLN A 28 1.84 -11.05 -16.22
CA GLN A 28 2.26 -12.07 -15.29
C GLN A 28 2.49 -11.39 -13.95
N VAL A 29 1.59 -11.66 -13.00
CA VAL A 29 1.71 -11.18 -11.63
C VAL A 29 2.83 -11.96 -10.95
N GLU A 30 3.84 -11.25 -10.47
CA GLU A 30 4.97 -11.85 -9.78
C GLU A 30 4.53 -12.44 -8.44
N GLN A 31 4.96 -13.66 -8.13
CA GLN A 31 4.62 -14.33 -6.88
C GLN A 31 5.85 -14.30 -5.96
N LEU A 32 5.69 -13.69 -4.79
CA LEU A 32 6.75 -13.37 -3.85
C LEU A 32 6.45 -13.96 -2.48
N ARG A 33 7.50 -14.03 -1.65
CA ARG A 33 7.42 -14.32 -0.21
C ARG A 33 8.42 -13.48 0.57
N PRO A 34 8.17 -13.20 1.86
CA PRO A 34 9.16 -12.56 2.71
C PRO A 34 10.28 -13.56 3.08
N GLU A 35 11.52 -13.21 2.77
CA GLU A 35 12.71 -13.80 3.38
C GLU A 35 13.06 -13.00 4.64
N VAL A 36 12.97 -13.63 5.81
CA VAL A 36 13.27 -12.96 7.10
C VAL A 36 14.77 -12.77 7.27
N LEU A 37 15.17 -11.51 7.48
CA LEU A 37 16.55 -11.10 7.70
C LEU A 37 16.84 -10.86 9.19
N ALA A 38 15.86 -10.30 9.92
CA ALA A 38 15.94 -10.08 11.36
C ALA A 38 14.53 -9.96 11.98
N GLU A 39 14.48 -10.15 13.30
CA GLU A 39 13.31 -9.85 14.13
C GLU A 39 13.66 -8.74 15.12
N LEU A 40 12.75 -7.79 15.28
CA LEU A 40 12.83 -6.67 16.22
C LEU A 40 11.66 -6.77 17.20
N PRO A 41 11.84 -6.46 18.49
CA PRO A 41 10.72 -6.31 19.41
C PRO A 41 9.69 -5.31 18.88
N HIS A 42 8.41 -5.58 19.11
CA HIS A 42 7.33 -4.64 18.83
C HIS A 42 6.36 -4.60 20.02
N ASP A 43 5.76 -3.45 20.26
CA ASP A 43 4.84 -3.25 21.38
C ASP A 43 3.56 -4.09 21.18
N PRO A 44 3.29 -5.11 22.01
CA PRO A 44 2.12 -5.97 21.85
C PRO A 44 0.80 -5.27 22.19
N ASP A 45 0.83 -4.04 22.73
CA ASP A 45 -0.36 -3.21 22.92
C ASP A 45 -0.64 -2.29 21.71
N ALA A 46 0.26 -2.25 20.72
CA ALA A 46 0.13 -1.41 19.53
C ALA A 46 -0.84 -2.03 18.52
N PHE A 47 -1.96 -1.36 18.27
CA PHE A 47 -2.87 -1.73 17.18
C PHE A 47 -2.43 -0.99 15.92
N THR A 48 -1.35 -1.46 15.28
CA THR A 48 -0.67 -0.81 14.15
C THR A 48 -1.63 -0.57 12.97
N GLN A 49 -1.67 0.68 12.50
CA GLN A 49 -2.49 1.12 11.36
C GLN A 49 -1.70 1.89 10.29
N GLY A 50 -0.48 2.33 10.61
CA GLY A 50 0.46 2.88 9.63
C GLY A 50 1.88 2.76 10.15
N LEU A 51 2.84 2.50 9.26
CA LEU A 51 4.25 2.39 9.59
C LEU A 51 5.08 3.01 8.46
N GLU A 52 5.92 4.00 8.72
CA GLU A 52 6.72 4.62 7.65
C GLU A 52 8.09 5.08 8.14
N PHE A 53 9.11 4.87 7.32
CA PHE A 53 10.39 5.56 7.46
C PHE A 53 10.35 6.94 6.80
N ALA A 54 10.69 7.96 7.55
CA ALA A 54 11.02 9.25 6.97
C ALA A 54 12.36 9.19 6.18
N PRO A 55 12.58 10.10 5.21
CA PRO A 55 13.83 10.14 4.43
C PRO A 55 15.11 10.32 5.26
N ASP A 56 15.01 10.83 6.48
CA ASP A 56 16.12 10.98 7.43
C ASP A 56 16.34 9.75 8.32
N GLY A 57 15.58 8.68 8.11
CA GLY A 57 15.72 7.39 8.79
C GLY A 57 14.92 7.25 10.09
N ALA A 58 14.13 8.26 10.48
CA ALA A 58 13.22 8.14 11.61
C ALA A 58 12.04 7.23 11.26
N LEU A 59 11.67 6.29 12.15
CA LEU A 59 10.54 5.39 11.97
C LEU A 59 9.33 5.92 12.73
N TYR A 60 8.19 6.01 12.06
CA TYR A 60 6.93 6.46 12.65
C TYR A 60 5.88 5.36 12.60
N GLU A 61 4.99 5.35 13.60
CA GLU A 61 3.87 4.42 13.68
C GLU A 61 2.58 5.18 14.06
N GLY A 62 1.50 4.91 13.32
CA GLY A 62 0.14 5.27 13.69
C GLY A 62 -0.57 4.07 14.32
N THR A 63 -1.18 4.24 15.50
CA THR A 63 -1.94 3.18 16.16
C THR A 63 -3.41 3.52 16.29
N GLY A 64 -4.26 2.51 16.13
CA GLY A 64 -5.71 2.58 16.31
C GLY A 64 -6.19 2.17 17.71
N ARG A 65 -7.49 2.36 17.94
CA ARG A 65 -8.32 2.20 19.16
C ARG A 65 -8.83 3.54 19.68
N ALA A 66 -10.15 3.71 19.68
CA ALA A 66 -10.82 4.90 20.18
C ALA A 66 -10.34 5.24 21.61
N GLY A 67 -9.96 6.50 21.82
CA GLY A 67 -9.45 7.03 23.08
C GLY A 67 -8.04 6.56 23.47
N ARG A 68 -7.38 5.74 22.62
CA ARG A 68 -6.04 5.18 22.84
C ARG A 68 -5.11 5.30 21.62
N SER A 69 -5.61 5.87 20.53
CA SER A 69 -4.85 6.02 19.29
C SER A 69 -3.70 6.99 19.49
N GLN A 70 -2.57 6.72 18.85
CA GLN A 70 -1.35 7.52 19.00
C GLN A 70 -0.65 7.72 17.65
N LEU A 71 0.12 8.79 17.58
CA LEU A 71 1.26 8.91 16.67
C LEU A 71 2.53 8.66 17.49
N ARG A 72 3.42 7.82 16.98
CA ARG A 72 4.64 7.36 17.68
C ARG A 72 5.86 7.53 16.77
N GLU A 73 7.00 7.82 17.38
CA GLU A 73 8.32 7.64 16.77
C GLU A 73 9.01 6.48 17.47
N LEU A 74 9.58 5.56 16.70
CA LEU A 74 10.20 4.33 17.16
C LEU A 74 11.70 4.34 16.86
N ASP A 75 12.49 3.69 17.71
CA ASP A 75 13.86 3.33 17.39
C ASP A 75 13.83 2.17 16.38
N PRO A 76 14.34 2.34 15.15
CA PRO A 76 14.26 1.32 14.12
C PRO A 76 15.14 0.09 14.35
N ALA A 77 16.07 0.15 15.31
CA ALA A 77 16.95 -0.96 15.68
C ALA A 77 16.43 -1.76 16.87
N THR A 78 15.57 -1.19 17.71
CA THR A 78 15.08 -1.85 18.94
C THR A 78 13.55 -1.98 19.00
N GLY A 79 12.80 -1.20 18.22
CA GLY A 79 11.35 -1.08 18.29
C GLY A 79 10.84 -0.28 19.49
N GLU A 80 11.74 0.34 20.28
CA GLU A 80 11.35 1.14 21.45
C GLU A 80 10.67 2.43 21.03
N VAL A 81 9.58 2.80 21.72
CA VAL A 81 8.92 4.10 21.53
C VAL A 81 9.80 5.21 22.08
N LEU A 82 10.34 6.04 21.19
CA LEU A 82 11.16 7.20 21.54
C LEU A 82 10.31 8.37 22.03
N ARG A 83 9.17 8.58 21.37
CA ARG A 83 8.16 9.57 21.75
C ARG A 83 6.80 9.23 21.16
N SER A 84 5.75 9.71 21.79
CA SER A 84 4.39 9.54 21.30
C SER A 84 3.48 10.70 21.71
N VAL A 85 2.39 10.87 20.96
CA VAL A 85 1.31 11.81 21.28
C VAL A 85 -0.05 11.10 21.08
N PRO A 86 -1.00 11.24 22.01
CA PRO A 86 -2.35 10.72 21.79
C PRO A 86 -3.11 11.55 20.75
N LEU A 87 -3.98 10.90 19.98
CA LEU A 87 -4.95 11.60 19.16
C LEU A 87 -5.98 12.34 20.05
N PRO A 88 -6.56 13.45 19.57
CA PRO A 88 -7.62 14.15 20.30
C PRO A 88 -8.86 13.27 20.57
N GLY A 89 -9.40 13.35 21.77
CA GLY A 89 -10.69 12.75 22.11
C GLY A 89 -10.73 11.24 21.93
N GLU A 90 -11.74 10.77 21.19
CA GLU A 90 -12.01 9.35 20.95
C GLU A 90 -11.68 8.92 19.51
N LEU A 91 -10.93 9.73 18.77
CA LEU A 91 -10.59 9.44 17.38
C LEU A 91 -9.88 8.08 17.27
N PHE A 92 -10.27 7.32 16.24
CA PHE A 92 -9.60 6.08 15.89
C PHE A 92 -8.56 6.37 14.81
N GLY A 93 -7.28 6.36 15.19
CA GLY A 93 -6.15 6.62 14.30
C GLY A 93 -5.91 5.48 13.32
N GLU A 94 -5.57 5.84 12.08
CA GLU A 94 -5.30 4.92 10.98
C GLU A 94 -3.92 5.22 10.36
N GLY A 95 -3.76 4.99 9.06
CA GLY A 95 -2.52 5.16 8.31
C GLY A 95 -1.91 6.56 8.43
N ILE A 96 -0.58 6.60 8.43
CA ILE A 96 0.20 7.83 8.48
C ILE A 96 0.98 8.01 7.19
N THR A 97 1.33 9.24 6.83
CA THR A 97 2.48 9.43 5.95
C THR A 97 3.31 10.67 6.23
N VAL A 98 4.62 10.59 5.97
CA VAL A 98 5.57 11.68 6.17
C VAL A 98 5.65 12.57 4.95
N VAL A 99 5.46 13.87 5.16
CA VAL A 99 5.65 14.90 4.13
C VAL A 99 6.54 16.00 4.69
N ASP A 100 7.83 15.93 4.38
CA ASP A 100 8.83 16.95 4.77
C ASP A 100 8.89 17.20 6.29
N ASP A 101 8.29 18.29 6.78
CA ASP A 101 8.26 18.68 8.20
C ASP A 101 6.95 18.33 8.91
N ARG A 102 6.04 17.63 8.22
CA ARG A 102 4.72 17.23 8.73
C ARG A 102 4.47 15.73 8.57
N ILE A 103 3.53 15.23 9.36
CA ILE A 103 2.98 13.88 9.24
C ILE A 103 1.47 14.03 9.06
N TRP A 104 0.92 13.40 8.03
CA TRP A 104 -0.52 13.20 7.90
C TRP A 104 -0.90 11.92 8.62
N GLN A 105 -2.04 11.91 9.30
CA GLN A 105 -2.60 10.71 9.92
C GLN A 105 -4.11 10.65 9.66
N LEU A 106 -4.56 9.54 9.11
CA LEU A 106 -5.98 9.29 8.87
C LEU A 106 -6.71 8.93 10.16
N THR A 107 -8.02 9.02 10.09
CA THR A 107 -8.93 8.41 11.07
C THR A 107 -9.86 7.45 10.36
N TRP A 108 -10.36 6.44 11.09
CA TRP A 108 -11.17 5.37 10.49
C TRP A 108 -12.51 5.88 9.97
N THR A 109 -13.50 6.03 10.85
CA THR A 109 -14.85 6.48 10.49
C THR A 109 -15.15 7.91 10.94
N ASP A 110 -14.19 8.58 11.58
CA ASP A 110 -14.36 9.93 12.12
C ASP A 110 -14.35 11.01 11.02
N GLY A 111 -13.91 10.68 9.80
CA GLY A 111 -14.05 11.55 8.63
C GLY A 111 -13.09 12.74 8.62
N VAL A 112 -11.94 12.62 9.28
CA VAL A 112 -10.89 13.65 9.30
C VAL A 112 -9.49 13.07 9.07
N ALA A 113 -8.62 13.84 8.43
CA ALA A 113 -7.18 13.65 8.40
C ALA A 113 -6.52 14.70 9.30
N LEU A 114 -5.56 14.27 10.11
CA LEU A 114 -4.82 15.09 11.06
C LEU A 114 -3.47 15.47 10.44
N GLU A 115 -3.12 16.75 10.45
CA GLU A 115 -1.76 17.21 10.12
C GLU A 115 -0.99 17.48 11.41
N TRP A 116 0.11 16.78 11.60
CA TRP A 116 1.01 16.95 12.72
C TRP A 116 2.28 17.68 12.29
N ASP A 117 2.77 18.56 13.15
CA ASP A 117 4.16 19.00 13.11
C ASP A 117 5.07 17.81 13.47
N ARG A 118 5.98 17.42 12.58
CA ARG A 118 6.83 16.23 12.77
C ARG A 118 7.84 16.43 13.89
N ALA A 119 8.37 17.64 14.05
CA ALA A 119 9.41 17.93 15.02
C ALA A 119 8.90 17.97 16.47
N GLY A 120 7.67 18.45 16.68
CA GLY A 120 7.08 18.67 18.00
C GLY A 120 5.85 17.81 18.31
N PHE A 121 5.37 16.99 17.36
CA PHE A 121 4.13 16.21 17.50
C PHE A 121 2.92 17.07 17.89
N THR A 122 2.90 18.30 17.37
CA THR A 122 1.82 19.26 17.63
C THR A 122 0.81 19.18 16.50
N LEU A 123 -0.46 18.94 16.82
CA LEU A 123 -1.53 18.97 15.84
C LEU A 123 -1.64 20.38 15.24
N ARG A 124 -1.45 20.49 13.93
CA ARG A 124 -1.54 21.75 13.17
C ARG A 124 -2.98 22.04 12.76
N ARG A 125 -3.67 21.04 12.22
CA ARG A 125 -5.09 21.13 11.82
C ARG A 125 -5.71 19.77 11.59
N GLU A 126 -7.04 19.77 11.49
CA GLU A 126 -7.86 18.66 11.03
C GLU A 126 -8.47 19.06 9.67
N VAL A 127 -8.43 18.15 8.71
CA VAL A 127 -9.00 18.33 7.38
C VAL A 127 -10.12 17.31 7.18
N PRO A 128 -11.35 17.71 6.82
CA PRO A 128 -12.41 16.76 6.52
C PRO A 128 -12.04 15.88 5.32
N ILE A 129 -12.36 14.58 5.42
CA ILE A 129 -12.25 13.64 4.32
C ILE A 129 -13.60 12.99 4.05
N GLU A 130 -13.87 12.65 2.79
CA GLU A 130 -15.02 11.84 2.43
C GLU A 130 -14.69 10.34 2.57
N GLY A 131 -15.63 9.59 3.14
CA GLY A 131 -15.47 8.15 3.40
C GLY A 131 -14.53 7.85 4.57
N GLU A 132 -14.09 6.60 4.64
CA GLU A 132 -13.14 6.14 5.65
C GLU A 132 -11.69 6.45 5.22
N GLY A 133 -10.77 6.44 6.19
CA GLY A 133 -9.32 6.43 5.93
C GLY A 133 -8.70 5.17 6.53
N TRP A 134 -7.95 4.42 5.73
CA TRP A 134 -7.27 3.19 6.17
C TRP A 134 -5.76 3.38 6.05
N GLY A 135 -5.13 3.04 4.92
CA GLY A 135 -3.71 3.28 4.68
C GLY A 135 -3.42 4.60 3.98
N LEU A 136 -2.20 5.10 4.17
CA LEU A 136 -1.71 6.35 3.57
C LEU A 136 -0.23 6.19 3.22
N CYS A 137 0.19 6.65 2.04
CA CYS A 137 1.61 6.78 1.70
C CYS A 137 1.87 7.94 0.74
N ARG A 138 3.13 8.38 0.60
CA ARG A 138 3.53 9.45 -0.31
C ARG A 138 4.15 8.90 -1.59
N ASP A 139 3.46 9.11 -2.71
CA ASP A 139 3.96 8.79 -4.06
C ASP A 139 4.43 10.07 -4.76
N GLY A 140 5.69 10.45 -4.53
CA GLY A 140 6.27 11.66 -5.12
C GLY A 140 5.59 12.96 -4.64
N ASP A 141 4.84 13.59 -5.54
CA ASP A 141 4.14 14.86 -5.33
C ASP A 141 2.64 14.70 -4.96
N ARG A 142 2.19 13.47 -4.73
CA ARG A 142 0.83 13.16 -4.25
C ARG A 142 0.85 12.21 -3.06
N LEU A 143 -0.25 12.19 -2.32
CA LEU A 143 -0.52 11.15 -1.33
C LEU A 143 -1.47 10.12 -1.93
N VAL A 144 -1.35 8.87 -1.50
CA VAL A 144 -2.21 7.76 -1.87
C VAL A 144 -2.91 7.25 -0.62
N ARG A 145 -4.25 7.20 -0.66
CA ARG A 145 -5.11 6.75 0.43
C ARG A 145 -5.89 5.50 0.03
N SER A 146 -5.93 4.51 0.90
CA SER A 146 -6.92 3.42 0.84
C SER A 146 -8.04 3.64 1.86
N ASP A 147 -9.17 2.99 1.64
CA ASP A 147 -10.36 3.10 2.51
C ASP A 147 -11.12 1.75 2.63
N GLY A 148 -10.40 0.63 2.48
CA GLY A 148 -10.99 -0.72 2.47
C GLY A 148 -11.75 -1.07 1.19
N THR A 149 -12.01 -0.11 0.30
CA THR A 149 -12.59 -0.39 -1.02
C THR A 149 -11.53 -0.91 -2.00
N ASP A 150 -11.92 -1.06 -3.26
CA ASP A 150 -11.03 -1.37 -4.38
C ASP A 150 -10.41 -0.13 -5.02
N ARG A 151 -10.43 1.04 -4.36
CA ARG A 151 -9.87 2.27 -4.90
C ARG A 151 -8.69 2.76 -4.07
N LEU A 152 -7.66 3.20 -4.79
CA LEU A 152 -6.65 4.10 -4.25
C LEU A 152 -7.01 5.53 -4.66
N ARG A 153 -7.09 6.42 -3.67
CA ARG A 153 -7.43 7.83 -3.85
C ARG A 153 -6.19 8.69 -3.76
N PHE A 154 -6.10 9.69 -4.62
CA PHE A 154 -4.95 10.58 -4.69
C PHE A 154 -5.27 11.90 -4.02
N HIS A 155 -4.36 12.41 -3.21
CA HIS A 155 -4.55 13.66 -2.49
C HIS A 155 -3.39 14.61 -2.72
N ASP A 156 -3.70 15.90 -2.77
CA ASP A 156 -2.71 16.97 -2.74
C ASP A 156 -2.01 16.98 -1.36
N PRO A 157 -0.67 16.95 -1.30
CA PRO A 157 0.06 16.77 -0.05
C PRO A 157 -0.01 17.99 0.88
N ASP A 158 -0.32 19.17 0.36
CA ASP A 158 -0.42 20.42 1.11
C ASP A 158 -1.82 20.67 1.68
N THR A 159 -2.86 20.27 0.96
CA THR A 159 -4.26 20.58 1.30
C THR A 159 -5.07 19.35 1.69
N PHE A 160 -4.57 18.15 1.39
CA PHE A 160 -5.26 16.88 1.49
C PHE A 160 -6.49 16.74 0.57
N ALA A 161 -6.70 17.68 -0.36
CA ALA A 161 -7.81 17.63 -1.30
C ALA A 161 -7.68 16.42 -2.23
N GLU A 162 -8.76 15.65 -2.41
CA GLU A 162 -8.78 14.54 -3.38
C GLU A 162 -8.62 15.10 -4.81
N THR A 163 -7.67 14.55 -5.56
CA THR A 163 -7.31 14.96 -6.93
C THR A 163 -7.65 13.90 -7.97
N GLY A 164 -7.97 12.68 -7.54
CA GLY A 164 -8.35 11.58 -8.41
C GLY A 164 -8.33 10.25 -7.68
N SER A 165 -8.52 9.17 -8.43
CA SER A 165 -8.41 7.82 -7.90
C SER A 165 -8.26 6.80 -9.03
N VAL A 166 -7.76 5.63 -8.67
CA VAL A 166 -7.64 4.48 -9.56
C VAL A 166 -8.30 3.26 -8.92
N GLN A 167 -8.89 2.38 -9.74
CA GLN A 167 -9.44 1.11 -9.27
C GLN A 167 -8.35 0.05 -9.31
N VAL A 168 -8.16 -0.66 -8.20
CA VAL A 168 -7.18 -1.74 -8.08
C VAL A 168 -7.75 -3.03 -8.60
N THR A 169 -7.02 -3.68 -9.50
CA THR A 169 -7.45 -4.96 -10.09
C THR A 169 -6.34 -5.99 -10.14
N LEU A 170 -6.71 -7.24 -9.88
CA LEU A 170 -5.88 -8.42 -10.07
C LEU A 170 -6.53 -9.27 -11.16
N HIS A 171 -5.83 -9.44 -12.29
CA HIS A 171 -6.36 -10.13 -13.47
C HIS A 171 -7.71 -9.58 -13.96
N GLY A 172 -7.94 -8.28 -13.78
CA GLY A 172 -9.17 -7.58 -14.17
C GLY A 172 -10.30 -7.63 -13.13
N GLU A 173 -10.14 -8.38 -12.04
CA GLU A 173 -11.10 -8.41 -10.94
C GLU A 173 -10.71 -7.41 -9.85
N PRO A 174 -11.66 -6.68 -9.26
CA PRO A 174 -11.39 -5.76 -8.15
C PRO A 174 -10.69 -6.41 -6.95
N VAL A 175 -9.73 -5.72 -6.36
CA VAL A 175 -9.12 -6.10 -5.08
C VAL A 175 -9.60 -5.15 -4.00
N THR A 176 -10.45 -5.63 -3.09
CA THR A 176 -10.96 -4.86 -1.95
C THR A 176 -10.12 -5.09 -0.69
N GLU A 177 -10.50 -4.46 0.42
CA GLU A 177 -9.87 -4.60 1.73
C GLU A 177 -8.41 -4.11 1.75
N LEU A 178 -8.09 -3.16 0.86
CA LEU A 178 -6.80 -2.48 0.84
C LEU A 178 -6.65 -1.68 2.14
N ASN A 179 -5.63 -2.02 2.92
CA ASN A 179 -5.40 -1.45 4.24
C ASN A 179 -4.13 -0.60 4.22
N GLU A 180 -3.19 -0.83 5.14
CA GLU A 180 -1.95 -0.08 5.21
C GLU A 180 -1.16 -0.10 3.89
N LEU A 181 -0.53 1.05 3.57
CA LEU A 181 0.11 1.31 2.30
C LEU A 181 1.56 1.73 2.49
N GLU A 182 2.42 1.33 1.57
CA GLU A 182 3.79 1.84 1.44
C GLU A 182 4.12 2.22 0.00
N CYS A 183 4.60 3.44 -0.21
CA CYS A 183 4.92 3.99 -1.53
C CYS A 183 6.44 3.98 -1.73
N VAL A 184 6.96 3.11 -2.60
CA VAL A 184 8.40 3.00 -2.87
C VAL A 184 8.67 2.63 -4.32
N ASP A 185 9.71 3.21 -4.92
CA ASP A 185 10.13 2.96 -6.31
C ASP A 185 9.00 3.13 -7.35
N GLY A 186 8.09 4.08 -7.10
CA GLY A 186 6.94 4.37 -7.97
C GLY A 186 5.87 3.27 -7.98
N GLN A 187 5.82 2.45 -6.93
CA GLN A 187 4.83 1.40 -6.72
C GLN A 187 4.13 1.62 -5.37
N VAL A 188 2.92 1.09 -5.24
CA VAL A 188 2.19 1.06 -3.96
C VAL A 188 2.13 -0.38 -3.50
N TRP A 189 2.68 -0.66 -2.32
CA TRP A 189 2.42 -1.90 -1.60
C TRP A 189 1.21 -1.70 -0.71
N ALA A 190 0.34 -2.71 -0.62
CA ALA A 190 -0.84 -2.66 0.23
C ALA A 190 -1.05 -3.97 0.98
N ASN A 191 -1.25 -3.89 2.29
CA ASN A 191 -1.84 -5.00 3.02
C ASN A 191 -3.27 -5.25 2.54
N VAL A 192 -3.68 -6.52 2.47
CA VAL A 192 -5.08 -6.90 2.22
C VAL A 192 -5.67 -7.43 3.53
N TRP A 193 -6.59 -6.66 4.13
CA TRP A 193 -7.11 -6.90 5.48
C TRP A 193 -7.75 -8.29 5.62
N GLN A 194 -7.58 -8.87 6.82
CA GLN A 194 -7.94 -10.26 7.17
C GLN A 194 -7.23 -11.36 6.37
N THR A 195 -6.20 -11.03 5.61
CA THR A 195 -5.36 -12.01 4.92
C THR A 195 -3.89 -11.82 5.33
N ASP A 196 -3.05 -12.80 5.01
CA ASP A 196 -1.59 -12.67 5.08
C ASP A 196 -1.00 -12.27 3.70
N ARG A 197 -1.77 -11.55 2.87
CA ARG A 197 -1.34 -11.10 1.53
C ARG A 197 -0.95 -9.62 1.54
N ILE A 198 0.10 -9.32 0.78
CA ILE A 198 0.48 -7.95 0.39
C ILE A 198 0.49 -7.90 -1.13
N VAL A 199 -0.05 -6.85 -1.73
CA VAL A 199 -0.07 -6.67 -3.19
C VAL A 199 0.79 -5.47 -3.61
N ARG A 200 1.51 -5.59 -4.73
CA ARG A 200 2.19 -4.48 -5.40
C ARG A 200 1.29 -3.95 -6.50
N ILE A 201 1.01 -2.65 -6.49
CA ILE A 201 0.07 -1.98 -7.37
C ILE A 201 0.81 -0.90 -8.15
N ASP A 202 0.59 -0.86 -9.47
CA ASP A 202 0.96 0.29 -10.28
C ASP A 202 -0.06 1.43 -10.04
N PRO A 203 0.33 2.57 -9.45
CA PRO A 203 -0.62 3.63 -9.13
C PRO A 203 -1.02 4.47 -10.37
N GLY A 204 -0.48 4.20 -11.55
CA GLY A 204 -0.86 4.81 -12.81
C GLY A 204 -2.13 4.21 -13.41
N ASP A 205 -2.34 2.90 -13.26
CA ASP A 205 -3.49 2.18 -13.82
C ASP A 205 -4.22 1.21 -12.86
N GLY A 206 -3.68 1.02 -11.65
CA GLY A 206 -4.26 0.20 -10.58
C GLY A 206 -4.04 -1.30 -10.74
N ARG A 207 -3.24 -1.75 -11.72
CA ARG A 207 -2.99 -3.17 -11.91
C ARG A 207 -2.09 -3.70 -10.80
N VAL A 208 -2.47 -4.82 -10.21
CA VAL A 208 -1.57 -5.59 -9.33
C VAL A 208 -0.48 -6.23 -10.19
N THR A 209 0.78 -5.95 -9.86
CA THR A 209 1.97 -6.46 -10.57
C THR A 209 2.72 -7.53 -9.79
N ALA A 210 2.48 -7.64 -8.47
CA ALA A 210 3.00 -8.73 -7.64
C ALA A 210 2.08 -9.03 -6.45
N GLU A 211 2.21 -10.24 -5.93
CA GLU A 211 1.61 -10.68 -4.68
C GLU A 211 2.69 -11.28 -3.79
N VAL A 212 2.69 -10.89 -2.52
CA VAL A 212 3.50 -11.51 -1.47
C VAL A 212 2.58 -12.37 -0.62
N ASP A 213 2.90 -13.66 -0.52
CA ASP A 213 2.30 -14.55 0.47
C ASP A 213 3.16 -14.51 1.75
N ALA A 214 2.63 -13.88 2.79
CA ALA A 214 3.25 -13.80 4.12
C ALA A 214 2.64 -14.80 5.11
N ALA A 215 1.90 -15.81 4.62
CA ALA A 215 1.37 -16.86 5.48
C ALA A 215 2.49 -17.55 6.27
N GLY A 216 2.28 -17.67 7.59
CA GLY A 216 3.26 -18.26 8.49
C GLY A 216 4.44 -17.36 8.86
N LEU A 217 4.45 -16.08 8.47
CA LEU A 217 5.46 -15.11 8.93
C LEU A 217 5.46 -15.00 10.47
N LEU A 218 4.27 -14.85 11.08
CA LEU A 218 4.08 -15.04 12.51
C LEU A 218 3.63 -16.48 12.78
N ASP A 219 4.39 -17.22 13.58
CA ASP A 219 4.02 -18.59 13.95
C ASP A 219 2.73 -18.64 14.79
N ALA A 220 2.09 -19.81 14.76
CA ALA A 220 0.78 -20.02 15.35
C ALA A 220 0.73 -19.76 16.86
N ASP A 221 1.82 -20.04 17.58
CA ASP A 221 1.89 -19.85 19.04
C ASP A 221 1.90 -18.34 19.37
N ARG A 222 2.72 -17.56 18.64
CA ARG A 222 2.73 -16.10 18.78
C ARG A 222 1.43 -15.44 18.31
N ARG A 223 0.76 -15.99 17.29
CA ARG A 223 -0.47 -15.41 16.71
C ARG A 223 -1.70 -15.52 17.63
N ALA A 224 -1.69 -16.40 18.62
CA ALA A 224 -2.86 -16.70 19.44
C ALA A 224 -3.40 -15.49 20.22
N ASP A 225 -2.52 -14.56 20.60
CA ASP A 225 -2.84 -13.36 21.38
C ASP A 225 -2.71 -12.07 20.55
N THR A 226 -2.65 -12.17 19.22
CA THR A 226 -2.49 -11.04 18.31
C THR A 226 -3.69 -10.87 17.38
N ASP A 227 -3.63 -9.87 16.51
CA ASP A 227 -4.57 -9.65 15.43
C ASP A 227 -3.81 -9.79 14.08
N VAL A 228 -4.31 -9.20 12.99
CA VAL A 228 -3.85 -9.45 11.62
C VAL A 228 -2.54 -8.74 11.24
N LEU A 229 -1.89 -9.25 10.19
CA LEU A 229 -0.80 -8.56 9.46
C LEU A 229 -1.26 -7.17 9.03
N ASN A 230 -0.50 -6.12 9.37
CA ASN A 230 -0.75 -4.74 8.96
C ASN A 230 0.45 -3.86 9.34
N GLY A 231 0.98 -3.08 8.40
CA GLY A 231 2.16 -2.24 8.58
C GLY A 231 3.32 -2.69 7.68
N ILE A 232 3.71 -1.83 6.75
CA ILE A 232 4.78 -2.05 5.77
C ILE A 232 5.61 -0.77 5.73
N ALA A 233 6.92 -0.86 5.98
CA ALA A 233 7.81 0.29 5.81
C ALA A 233 9.06 -0.09 5.02
N ALA A 234 9.38 0.63 3.95
CA ALA A 234 10.59 0.43 3.18
C ALA A 234 11.81 0.87 3.99
N ALA A 235 12.71 -0.07 4.29
CA ALA A 235 13.92 0.15 5.08
C ALA A 235 15.16 0.48 4.23
N GLY A 236 14.98 0.66 2.92
CA GLY A 236 16.06 0.84 1.94
C GLY A 236 16.64 -0.49 1.43
N ASP A 237 17.40 -0.43 0.33
CA ASP A 237 18.10 -1.58 -0.28
C ASP A 237 17.21 -2.81 -0.58
N GLY A 238 15.93 -2.56 -0.89
CA GLY A 238 14.93 -3.59 -1.16
C GLY A 238 14.49 -4.39 0.07
N GLU A 239 14.75 -3.86 1.27
CA GLU A 239 14.31 -4.43 2.54
C GLU A 239 13.10 -3.67 3.10
N TYR A 240 12.28 -4.39 3.86
CA TYR A 240 11.04 -3.88 4.42
C TYR A 240 10.94 -4.27 5.90
N LEU A 241 10.24 -3.46 6.67
CA LEU A 241 9.69 -3.86 7.96
C LEU A 241 8.25 -4.30 7.75
N LEU A 242 7.90 -5.47 8.30
CA LEU A 242 6.54 -5.98 8.36
C LEU A 242 6.16 -6.27 9.80
N THR A 243 4.98 -5.83 10.22
CA THR A 243 4.42 -6.17 11.52
C THR A 243 2.91 -6.40 11.43
N GLY A 244 2.23 -6.43 12.56
CA GLY A 244 0.80 -6.54 12.61
C GLY A 244 0.22 -5.99 13.90
N LYS A 245 -1.10 -5.96 13.93
CA LYS A 245 -1.88 -5.44 15.05
C LYS A 245 -1.64 -6.33 16.27
N LEU A 246 -1.10 -5.75 17.33
CA LEU A 246 -0.72 -6.41 18.58
C LEU A 246 0.41 -7.44 18.43
N TRP A 247 1.15 -7.42 17.31
CA TRP A 247 2.25 -8.37 17.13
C TRP A 247 3.39 -8.02 18.11
N PRO A 248 4.00 -9.00 18.79
CA PRO A 248 5.14 -8.74 19.67
C PRO A 248 6.47 -8.54 18.91
N VAL A 249 6.41 -8.59 17.57
CA VAL A 249 7.58 -8.59 16.69
C VAL A 249 7.33 -7.78 15.42
N THR A 250 8.37 -7.09 14.96
CA THR A 250 8.50 -6.58 13.60
C THR A 250 9.56 -7.39 12.87
N PHE A 251 9.27 -7.85 11.66
CA PHE A 251 10.19 -8.58 10.83
C PHE A 251 10.86 -7.65 9.83
N ARG A 252 12.19 -7.67 9.80
CA ARG A 252 12.95 -7.10 8.68
C ARG A 252 13.06 -8.18 7.60
N VAL A 253 12.59 -7.90 6.41
CA VAL A 253 12.46 -8.88 5.33
C VAL A 253 12.97 -8.36 4.00
N ARG A 254 13.25 -9.27 3.06
CA ARG A 254 13.34 -8.99 1.63
C ARG A 254 12.26 -9.80 0.90
N PHE A 255 11.58 -9.20 -0.07
CA PHE A 255 10.69 -9.98 -0.94
C PHE A 255 11.49 -10.74 -1.99
N THR A 256 11.27 -12.04 -2.07
CA THR A 256 11.97 -12.95 -3.01
C THR A 256 10.96 -13.80 -3.77
N PRO A 257 11.28 -14.28 -4.98
CA PRO A 257 10.42 -15.20 -5.71
C PRO A 257 10.04 -16.42 -4.87
N ALA A 258 8.74 -16.77 -4.90
CA ALA A 258 8.19 -17.94 -4.22
C ALA A 258 8.67 -19.26 -4.85
#